data_AF-A0A924P8K2-F1
#
_entry.id   AF-A0A924P8K2-F1
#
_cell.length_a   1.000
_cell.length_b   1.000
_cell.length_c   1.000
_cell.angle_alpha   90.00
_cell.angle_beta   90.00
_cell.angle_gamma   90.00
#
_symmetry.space_group_name_H-M   'P 1'
#
loop_
_entity.id
_entity.type
_entity.pdbx_description
1 polymer ?
#
loop_
_entity_poly.entity_id
_entity_poly.type
_entity_poly.pdbx_seq_one_letter_code
_entity_poly.pdbx_strand_id
1 'polypeptide(L)'
;LWHLREELSRSGKVVYAKWYRGRATFFSKKLFTSALRVLSSGLEERILKRDLSRAAQTVLEILQSDSPLSGKMIRKLSELTGKDNEKIYTQALKQLWDRLLIVGHGEIDDGAFPSLALGATSVVFERLWSDSLKVSEVEAWSFLERKLGLHSAFFLYLQKQARLIRQKAVVEAAHGLSPEQLG
;
A
#
# COMPACT_ATOMS: atom_id res chain seq x y z
N LEU A 1 24.44 2.18 0.46
CA LEU A 1 23.02 2.61 0.47
C LEU A 1 22.04 1.45 0.72
N TRP A 2 22.29 0.25 0.18
CA TRP A 2 21.42 -0.93 0.34
C TRP A 2 21.27 -1.39 1.79
N HIS A 3 22.38 -1.58 2.53
CA HIS A 3 22.35 -1.95 3.95
C HIS A 3 21.58 -0.96 4.84
N LEU A 4 21.71 0.35 4.57
CA LEU A 4 20.97 1.38 5.31
C LEU A 4 19.46 1.27 5.08
N ARG A 5 19.02 0.87 3.87
CA ARG A 5 17.60 0.67 3.59
C ARG A 5 17.05 -0.52 4.36
N GLU A 6 17.77 -1.64 4.36
CA GLU A 6 17.41 -2.82 5.14
C GLU A 6 17.31 -2.47 6.63
N GLU A 7 18.36 -1.88 7.20
CA GLU A 7 18.43 -1.51 8.61
C GLU A 7 17.28 -0.57 9.02
N LEU A 8 17.02 0.47 8.21
CA LEU A 8 15.92 1.40 8.48
C LEU A 8 14.55 0.72 8.39
N SER A 9 14.33 -0.12 7.38
CA SER A 9 13.06 -0.83 7.21
C SER A 9 12.79 -1.86 8.33
N ARG A 10 13.84 -2.54 8.81
CA ARG A 10 13.76 -3.52 9.90
C ARG A 10 13.67 -2.85 11.27
N SER A 11 14.26 -1.66 11.44
CA SER A 11 14.22 -0.93 12.71
C SER A 11 12.80 -0.58 13.19
N GLY A 12 11.84 -0.60 12.27
CA GLY A 12 10.48 -0.17 12.52
C GLY A 12 10.37 1.31 12.91
N LYS A 13 11.42 2.12 12.76
CA LYS A 13 11.39 3.58 13.04
C LYS A 13 10.74 4.36 11.91
N VAL A 14 10.83 3.85 10.69
CA VAL A 14 10.25 4.40 9.48
C VAL A 14 9.45 3.31 8.76
N VAL A 15 8.54 3.73 7.89
CA VAL A 15 7.84 2.82 6.97
C VAL A 15 8.42 2.98 5.59
N TYR A 16 8.83 1.88 4.96
CA TYR A 16 9.33 1.90 3.58
C TYR A 16 8.24 1.48 2.61
N ALA A 17 8.05 2.27 1.54
CA ALA A 17 7.16 1.90 0.44
C ALA A 17 7.65 2.39 -0.92
N LYS A 18 7.20 1.75 -2.00
CA LYS A 18 7.46 2.17 -3.39
C LYS A 18 6.30 3.00 -3.93
N TRP A 19 6.17 4.24 -3.46
CA TRP A 19 4.94 5.02 -3.59
C TRP A 19 5.00 6.15 -4.62
N TYR A 20 5.58 7.31 -4.29
CA TYR A 20 5.56 8.48 -5.18
C TYR A 20 6.20 8.19 -6.53
N ARG A 21 5.39 8.12 -7.60
CA ARG A 21 5.81 7.73 -8.96
C ARG A 21 6.56 6.39 -9.01
N GLY A 22 6.20 5.45 -8.13
CA GLY A 22 6.86 4.15 -8.03
C GLY A 22 8.32 4.25 -7.53
N ARG A 23 8.67 5.30 -6.79
CA ARG A 23 10.00 5.47 -6.19
C ARG A 23 10.01 5.00 -4.74
N ALA A 24 11.15 4.49 -4.31
CA ALA A 24 11.42 4.16 -2.92
C ALA A 24 11.24 5.40 -2.04
N THR A 25 10.42 5.28 -1.00
CA THR A 25 10.01 6.37 -0.11
C THR A 25 10.04 5.88 1.33
N PHE A 26 10.69 6.64 2.22
CA PHE A 26 10.61 6.44 3.65
C PHE A 26 9.61 7.42 4.25
N PHE A 27 8.71 6.91 5.09
CA PHE A 27 7.74 7.69 5.82
C PHE A 27 8.11 7.72 7.29
N SER A 28 7.94 8.88 7.93
CA SER A 28 7.75 8.89 9.37
C SER A 28 6.41 8.20 9.69
N LYS A 29 6.32 7.54 10.85
CA LYS A 29 5.11 6.83 11.28
C LYS A 29 3.87 7.72 11.22
N LYS A 30 3.96 8.93 11.77
CA LYS A 30 2.83 9.87 11.82
C LYS A 30 2.36 10.28 10.42
N LEU A 31 3.29 10.53 9.50
CA LEU A 31 2.96 10.85 8.11
C LEU A 31 2.31 9.67 7.40
N PHE A 32 2.83 8.46 7.61
CA PHE A 32 2.26 7.24 7.07
C PHE A 32 0.83 6.98 7.59
N THR A 33 0.61 7.09 8.90
CA THR A 33 -0.71 6.94 9.53
C THR A 33 -1.71 7.95 9.00
N SER A 34 -1.35 9.23 8.88
CA SER A 34 -2.22 10.23 8.28
C SER A 34 -2.48 9.97 6.80
N ALA A 35 -1.47 9.53 6.04
CA ALA A 35 -1.63 9.16 4.64
C ALA A 35 -2.59 7.98 4.44
N LEU A 36 -2.47 6.92 5.26
CA LEU A 36 -3.40 5.80 5.27
C LEU A 36 -4.83 6.29 5.52
N ARG A 37 -5.03 7.17 6.52
CA ARG A 37 -6.35 7.69 6.86
C ARG A 37 -7.01 8.46 5.72
N VAL A 38 -6.25 9.32 5.03
CA VAL A 38 -6.84 10.09 3.92
C VAL A 38 -7.11 9.23 2.68
N LEU A 39 -6.28 8.21 2.43
CA LEU A 39 -6.49 7.24 1.34
C LEU A 39 -7.68 6.34 1.62
N SER A 40 -7.89 5.92 2.87
CA SER A 40 -9.10 5.20 3.28
C SER A 40 -10.35 6.09 3.25
N SER A 41 -10.18 7.38 2.94
CA SER A 41 -11.25 8.36 2.75
C SER A 41 -12.17 8.50 3.95
N GLY A 42 -11.61 8.39 5.16
CA GLY A 42 -12.43 8.45 6.37
C GLY A 42 -13.23 7.18 6.65
N LEU A 43 -13.24 6.21 5.74
CA LEU A 43 -14.15 5.07 5.69
C LEU A 43 -13.46 3.75 6.02
N GLU A 44 -14.26 2.67 6.09
CA GLU A 44 -13.84 1.30 6.40
C GLU A 44 -12.75 0.77 5.45
N GLU A 45 -11.92 -0.15 5.96
CA GLU A 45 -10.86 -0.87 5.21
C GLU A 45 -11.31 -1.39 3.84
N ARG A 46 -12.58 -1.77 3.73
CA ARG A 46 -13.20 -2.25 2.49
C ARG A 46 -12.96 -1.30 1.32
N ILE A 47 -12.96 0.01 1.53
CA ILE A 47 -12.79 0.99 0.44
C ILE A 47 -11.37 0.98 -0.13
N LEU A 48 -10.35 0.77 0.70
CA LEU A 48 -8.99 0.63 0.19
C LEU A 48 -8.83 -0.62 -0.68
N LYS A 49 -9.58 -1.69 -0.36
CA LYS A 49 -9.53 -2.95 -1.11
C LYS A 49 -10.45 -2.97 -2.34
N ARG A 50 -11.32 -1.98 -2.51
CA ARG A 50 -12.20 -1.86 -3.69
C ARG A 50 -11.38 -1.62 -4.97
N ASP A 51 -11.87 -2.20 -6.05
CA ASP A 51 -11.33 -2.09 -7.42
C ASP A 51 -9.87 -2.48 -7.52
N LEU A 52 -9.45 -3.39 -6.64
CA LEU A 52 -8.25 -4.17 -6.84
C LEU A 52 -8.55 -5.18 -7.93
N SER A 53 -7.65 -5.31 -8.90
CA SER A 53 -7.72 -6.45 -9.82
C SER A 53 -7.65 -7.76 -9.03
N ARG A 54 -8.23 -8.85 -9.56
CA ARG A 54 -8.16 -10.18 -8.91
C ARG A 54 -6.74 -10.54 -8.48
N ALA A 55 -5.75 -10.32 -9.35
CA ALA A 55 -4.34 -10.52 -9.03
C ALA A 55 -3.84 -9.69 -7.82
N ALA A 56 -4.30 -8.44 -7.68
CA ALA A 56 -3.92 -7.60 -6.54
C ALA A 56 -4.61 -8.03 -5.24
N GLN A 57 -5.86 -8.51 -5.31
CA GLN A 57 -6.58 -9.09 -4.18
C GLN A 57 -5.87 -10.35 -3.70
N THR A 58 -5.59 -11.31 -4.61
CA THR A 58 -4.87 -12.55 -4.30
C THR A 58 -3.51 -12.27 -3.65
N VAL A 59 -2.72 -11.35 -4.21
CA VAL A 59 -1.43 -10.98 -3.62
C VAL A 59 -1.59 -10.37 -2.22
N LEU A 60 -2.59 -9.52 -2.02
CA LEU A 60 -2.85 -8.93 -0.71
C LEU A 60 -3.29 -9.99 0.30
N GLU A 61 -4.16 -10.93 -0.07
CA GLU A 61 -4.61 -12.04 0.78
C GLU A 61 -3.44 -12.93 1.21
N ILE A 62 -2.59 -13.33 0.27
CA ILE A 62 -1.36 -14.08 0.55
C ILE A 62 -0.50 -13.33 1.58
N LEU A 63 -0.30 -12.02 1.39
CA LEU A 63 0.47 -11.22 2.34
C LEU A 63 -0.26 -11.06 3.68
N GLN A 64 -1.59 -11.01 3.72
CA GLN A 64 -2.33 -10.93 4.98
C GLN A 64 -2.18 -12.22 5.82
N SER A 65 -1.99 -13.37 5.17
CA SER A 65 -1.73 -14.64 5.85
C SER A 65 -0.26 -14.83 6.23
N ASP A 66 0.67 -14.55 5.30
CA ASP A 66 2.05 -15.05 5.37
C ASP A 66 3.12 -13.95 5.36
N SER A 67 2.79 -12.70 5.72
CA SER A 67 3.79 -11.61 5.73
C SER A 67 4.94 -11.85 6.71
N PRO A 68 6.17 -11.38 6.38
CA PRO A 68 6.59 -10.82 5.10
C PRO A 68 7.10 -11.91 4.13
N LEU A 69 6.96 -11.67 2.82
CA LEU A 69 7.38 -12.59 1.76
C LEU A 69 8.31 -11.94 0.74
N SER A 70 9.19 -12.72 0.13
CA SER A 70 9.97 -12.28 -1.02
C SER A 70 9.08 -12.16 -2.27
N GLY A 71 9.52 -11.36 -3.24
CA GLY A 71 8.80 -11.26 -4.53
C GLY A 71 8.66 -12.59 -5.27
N LYS A 72 9.61 -13.52 -5.11
CA LYS A 72 9.55 -14.86 -5.73
C LYS A 72 8.53 -15.74 -5.02
N MET A 73 8.47 -15.70 -3.69
CA MET A 73 7.48 -16.43 -2.90
C MET A 73 6.06 -15.96 -3.25
N ILE A 74 5.84 -14.64 -3.32
CA ILE A 74 4.53 -14.08 -3.70
C ILE A 74 4.12 -14.56 -5.09
N ARG A 75 5.02 -14.46 -6.10
CA ARG A 75 4.73 -14.93 -7.47
C ARG A 75 4.38 -16.41 -7.51
N LYS A 76 5.06 -17.24 -6.73
CA LYS A 76 4.80 -18.67 -6.65
C LYS A 76 3.43 -18.94 -6.03
N LEU A 77 3.13 -18.32 -4.89
CA LEU A 77 1.87 -18.50 -4.16
C LEU A 77 0.67 -17.93 -4.90
N SER A 78 0.84 -16.86 -5.67
CA SER A 78 -0.22 -16.24 -6.46
C SER A 78 -0.32 -16.81 -7.89
N GLU A 79 0.48 -17.83 -8.23
CA GLU A 79 0.60 -18.40 -9.58
C GLU A 79 0.96 -17.37 -10.69
N LEU A 80 1.55 -16.23 -10.32
CA LEU A 80 1.98 -15.16 -11.24
C LEU A 80 3.46 -15.30 -11.64
N THR A 81 3.85 -16.53 -11.99
CA THR A 81 5.20 -16.86 -12.47
C THR A 81 5.31 -16.76 -13.99
N GLY A 82 6.54 -16.61 -14.50
CA GLY A 82 6.81 -16.53 -15.94
C GLY A 82 6.69 -15.12 -16.53
N LYS A 83 7.15 -14.96 -17.78
CA LYS A 83 7.19 -13.66 -18.47
C LYS A 83 5.80 -13.10 -18.76
N ASP A 84 4.84 -13.96 -19.10
CA ASP A 84 3.48 -13.54 -19.48
C ASP A 84 2.73 -12.90 -18.30
N ASN A 85 3.02 -13.33 -17.08
CA ASN A 85 2.43 -12.80 -15.85
C ASN A 85 3.18 -11.60 -15.26
N GLU A 86 4.33 -11.21 -15.82
CA GLU A 86 5.17 -10.15 -15.25
C GLU A 86 4.44 -8.80 -15.20
N LYS A 87 3.72 -8.48 -16.28
CA LYS A 87 2.92 -7.26 -16.37
C LYS A 87 1.78 -7.26 -15.35
N ILE A 88 1.07 -8.39 -15.21
CA ILE A 88 -0.05 -8.55 -14.28
C ILE A 88 0.44 -8.39 -12.84
N TYR A 89 1.52 -9.08 -12.47
CA TYR A 89 2.14 -8.97 -11.14
C TYR A 89 2.61 -7.54 -10.83
N THR A 90 3.27 -6.89 -11.79
CA THR A 90 3.76 -5.52 -11.61
C THR A 90 2.61 -4.53 -11.42
N GLN A 91 1.53 -4.69 -12.19
CA GLN A 91 0.33 -3.88 -12.05
C GLN A 91 -0.39 -4.15 -10.72
N ALA A 92 -0.44 -5.40 -10.27
CA ALA A 92 -1.01 -5.79 -8.99
C ALA A 92 -0.24 -5.12 -7.83
N LEU A 93 1.09 -5.27 -7.79
CA LEU A 93 1.91 -4.60 -6.79
C LEU A 93 1.77 -3.09 -6.83
N LYS A 94 1.74 -2.48 -8.03
CA LYS A 94 1.57 -1.03 -8.16
C LYS A 94 0.26 -0.56 -7.51
N GLN A 95 -0.83 -1.28 -7.72
CA GLN A 95 -2.12 -0.97 -7.09
C GLN A 95 -2.06 -1.02 -5.56
N LEU A 96 -1.36 -2.01 -5.01
CA LEU A 96 -1.19 -2.15 -3.56
C LEU A 96 -0.28 -1.07 -2.98
N TRP A 97 0.82 -0.76 -3.67
CA TRP A 97 1.73 0.32 -3.29
C TRP A 97 1.07 1.69 -3.29
N ASP A 98 0.35 2.05 -4.35
CA ASP A 98 -0.29 3.35 -4.48
C ASP A 98 -1.31 3.62 -3.36
N ARG A 99 -1.95 2.54 -2.87
CA ARG A 99 -2.93 2.54 -1.77
C ARG A 99 -2.31 2.29 -0.39
N LEU A 100 -0.98 2.16 -0.30
CA LEU A 100 -0.23 1.84 0.92
C LEU A 100 -0.72 0.56 1.64
N LEU A 101 -1.26 -0.40 0.89
CA LEU A 101 -1.74 -1.69 1.41
C LEU A 101 -0.59 -2.68 1.69
N ILE A 102 0.57 -2.42 1.10
CA ILE A 102 1.80 -3.17 1.34
C ILE A 102 2.95 -2.23 1.70
N VAL A 103 3.92 -2.78 2.42
CA VAL A 103 5.17 -2.14 2.87
C VAL A 103 6.35 -3.04 2.55
N GLY A 104 7.56 -2.46 2.47
CA GLY A 104 8.78 -3.26 2.48
C GLY A 104 9.33 -3.36 3.90
N HIS A 105 9.80 -4.54 4.30
CA HIS A 105 10.22 -4.82 5.66
C HIS A 105 11.40 -5.79 5.72
N GLY A 106 12.62 -5.25 5.70
CA GLY A 106 13.83 -6.06 5.70
C GLY A 106 14.05 -6.80 4.37
N GLU A 107 14.91 -7.81 4.42
CA GLU A 107 15.29 -8.62 3.27
C GLU A 107 15.15 -10.11 3.60
N ILE A 108 14.75 -10.90 2.62
CA ILE A 108 14.68 -12.35 2.69
C ILE A 108 15.74 -12.92 1.76
N ASP A 109 16.50 -13.88 2.25
CA ASP A 109 17.42 -14.64 1.43
C ASP A 109 16.64 -15.51 0.44
N ASP A 110 16.87 -15.30 -0.86
CA ASP A 110 16.12 -15.94 -1.93
C ASP A 110 17.02 -16.42 -3.08
N GLY A 111 18.29 -16.69 -2.75
CA GLY A 111 19.29 -17.22 -3.67
C GLY A 111 20.58 -16.40 -3.65
N ALA A 112 21.04 -15.95 -4.82
CA ALA A 112 22.33 -15.27 -4.91
C ALA A 112 22.35 -13.87 -4.26
N PHE A 113 21.17 -13.25 -4.08
CA PHE A 113 21.05 -11.92 -3.47
C PHE A 113 19.77 -11.84 -2.61
N PRO A 114 19.84 -11.24 -1.41
CA PRO A 114 18.67 -10.95 -0.62
C PRO A 114 17.68 -10.06 -1.38
N SER A 115 16.40 -10.42 -1.29
CA SER A 115 15.31 -9.69 -1.91
C SER A 115 14.56 -8.88 -0.85
N LEU A 116 14.10 -7.68 -1.21
CA LEU A 116 13.22 -6.89 -0.35
C LEU A 116 12.00 -7.73 0.02
N ALA A 117 11.76 -7.90 1.32
CA ALA A 117 10.56 -8.57 1.80
C ALA A 117 9.39 -7.59 1.76
N LEU A 118 8.26 -8.04 1.25
CA LEU A 118 7.01 -7.29 1.21
C LEU A 118 6.06 -7.84 2.26
N GLY A 119 5.33 -6.96 2.93
CA GLY A 119 4.29 -7.36 3.86
C GLY A 119 3.04 -6.52 3.71
N ALA A 120 1.90 -7.09 4.08
CA ALA A 120 0.66 -6.37 4.23
C ALA A 120 0.82 -5.34 5.35
N THR A 121 0.47 -4.08 5.07
CA THR A 121 0.58 -2.98 6.03
C THR A 121 -0.18 -3.27 7.32
N SER A 122 -1.37 -3.88 7.20
CA SER A 122 -2.23 -4.26 8.33
C SER A 122 -1.60 -5.31 9.25
N VAL A 123 -0.63 -6.09 8.75
CA VAL A 123 0.06 -7.14 9.53
C VAL A 123 1.38 -6.60 10.07
N VAL A 124 2.25 -6.10 9.19
CA VAL A 124 3.61 -5.66 9.59
C VAL A 124 3.59 -4.42 10.49
N PHE A 125 2.65 -3.51 10.25
CA PHE A 125 2.50 -2.28 11.02
C PHE A 125 1.08 -2.16 11.61
N GLU A 126 0.59 -3.24 12.22
CA GLU A 126 -0.76 -3.35 12.79
C GLU A 126 -1.15 -2.14 13.63
N ARG A 127 -0.26 -1.67 14.51
CA ARG A 127 -0.52 -0.48 15.33
C ARG A 127 -0.73 0.78 14.49
N LEU A 128 0.09 1.02 13.46
CA LEU A 128 -0.06 2.19 12.60
C LEU A 128 -1.34 2.12 11.78
N TRP A 129 -1.72 0.91 11.36
CA TRP A 129 -2.99 0.64 10.70
C TRP A 129 -4.17 0.97 11.63
N SER A 130 -4.21 0.38 12.82
CA SER A 130 -5.23 0.63 13.84
C SER A 130 -5.33 2.11 14.23
N ASP A 131 -4.18 2.76 14.46
CA ASP A 131 -4.14 4.17 14.82
C ASP A 131 -4.63 5.07 13.68
N SER A 132 -4.44 4.68 12.42
CA SER A 132 -4.96 5.45 11.29
C SER A 132 -6.49 5.54 11.29
N LEU A 133 -7.16 4.47 11.74
CA LEU A 133 -8.63 4.42 11.82
C LEU A 133 -9.20 5.33 12.93
N LYS A 134 -8.38 5.70 13.92
CA LYS A 134 -8.78 6.55 15.06
C LYS A 134 -8.62 8.05 14.77
N VAL A 135 -7.79 8.42 13.80
CA VAL A 135 -7.53 9.83 13.44
C VAL A 135 -8.68 10.34 12.57
N SER A 136 -9.19 11.55 12.81
CA SER A 136 -10.21 12.12 11.92
C SER A 136 -9.62 12.45 10.55
N GLU A 137 -10.42 12.37 9.48
CA GLU A 137 -9.92 12.69 8.14
C GLU A 137 -9.44 14.15 8.04
N VAL A 138 -10.17 15.08 8.68
CA VAL A 138 -9.83 16.50 8.72
C VAL A 138 -8.48 16.71 9.40
N GLU A 139 -8.26 16.10 10.57
CA GLU A 139 -6.99 16.18 11.27
C GLU A 139 -5.84 15.61 10.42
N ALA A 140 -6.06 14.48 9.75
CA ALA A 140 -5.06 13.86 8.90
C ALA A 140 -4.68 14.78 7.72
N TRP A 141 -5.65 15.37 7.03
CA TRP A 141 -5.39 16.34 5.96
C TRP A 141 -4.63 17.56 6.46
N SER A 142 -5.08 18.20 7.54
CA SER A 142 -4.41 19.37 8.11
C SER A 142 -2.99 19.06 8.58
N PHE A 143 -2.74 17.85 9.10
CA PHE A 143 -1.40 17.41 9.44
C PHE A 143 -0.52 17.26 8.20
N LEU A 144 -1.01 16.57 7.18
CA LEU A 144 -0.28 16.33 5.92
C LEU A 144 0.04 17.63 5.19
N GLU A 145 -0.93 18.53 5.09
CA GLU A 145 -0.78 19.83 4.45
C GLU A 145 0.31 20.65 5.13
N ARG A 146 0.25 20.78 6.46
CA ARG A 146 1.25 21.53 7.24
C ARG A 146 2.65 20.92 7.17
N LYS A 147 2.76 19.60 7.03
CA LYS A 147 4.06 18.89 7.03
C LYS A 147 4.70 18.79 5.65
N LEU A 148 3.89 18.65 4.60
CA LEU A 148 4.38 18.52 3.23
C LEU A 148 4.37 19.85 2.48
N GLY A 149 3.41 20.74 2.80
CA GLY A 149 3.11 21.96 2.05
C GLY A 149 2.09 21.72 0.93
N LEU A 150 1.17 22.68 0.73
CA LEU A 150 0.09 22.60 -0.26
C LEU A 150 0.55 22.33 -1.69
N HIS A 151 1.71 22.88 -2.07
CA HIS A 151 2.27 22.76 -3.42
C HIS A 151 3.32 21.64 -3.55
N SER A 152 3.54 20.86 -2.49
CA SER A 152 4.49 19.75 -2.54
C SER A 152 4.01 18.67 -3.49
N ALA A 153 4.92 18.18 -4.33
CA ALA A 153 4.61 17.12 -5.28
C ALA A 153 4.11 15.84 -4.59
N PHE A 154 4.54 15.57 -3.35
CA PHE A 154 4.06 14.44 -2.54
C PHE A 154 2.63 14.65 -2.07
N PHE A 155 2.29 15.86 -1.61
CA PHE A 155 0.95 16.21 -1.15
C PHE A 155 -0.05 16.18 -2.31
N LEU A 156 0.30 16.79 -3.45
CA LEU A 156 -0.52 16.77 -4.66
C LEU A 156 -0.73 15.33 -5.18
N TYR A 157 0.30 14.48 -5.09
CA TYR A 157 0.17 13.07 -5.45
C TYR A 157 -0.78 12.33 -4.51
N LEU A 158 -0.70 12.57 -3.19
CA LEU A 158 -1.61 12.00 -2.20
C LEU A 158 -3.07 12.41 -2.47
N GLN A 159 -3.31 13.69 -2.71
CA GLN A 159 -4.63 14.22 -3.05
C GLN A 159 -5.19 13.56 -4.31
N LYS A 160 -4.36 13.41 -5.34
CA LYS A 160 -4.75 12.71 -6.57
C LYS A 160 -5.16 11.27 -6.28
N GLN A 161 -4.38 10.52 -5.49
CA GLN A 161 -4.70 9.14 -5.16
C GLN A 161 -5.98 9.03 -4.35
N ALA A 162 -6.15 9.85 -3.30
CA ALA A 162 -7.36 9.88 -2.50
C ALA A 162 -8.60 10.19 -3.36
N ARG A 163 -8.49 11.16 -4.27
CA ARG A 163 -9.58 11.50 -5.22
C ARG A 163 -9.93 10.33 -6.14
N LEU A 164 -8.93 9.65 -6.70
CA LEU A 164 -9.16 8.51 -7.60
C LEU A 164 -9.86 7.35 -6.89
N ILE A 165 -9.45 7.05 -5.65
CA ILE A 165 -10.09 6.00 -4.83
C ILE A 165 -11.56 6.36 -4.55
N ARG A 166 -11.84 7.62 -4.17
CA ARG A 166 -13.22 8.08 -3.90
C ARG A 166 -14.11 8.07 -5.12
N GLN A 167 -13.62 8.59 -6.25
CA GLN A 167 -14.40 8.69 -7.48
C GLN A 167 -14.91 7.33 -7.92
N LYS A 168 -14.06 6.30 -7.86
CA LYS A 168 -14.48 4.94 -8.19
C LYS A 168 -15.53 4.41 -7.21
N ALA A 169 -15.31 4.61 -5.91
CA ALA A 169 -16.28 4.18 -4.89
C ALA A 169 -17.67 4.83 -5.04
N VAL A 170 -17.73 6.10 -5.48
CA VAL A 170 -19.00 6.81 -5.72
C VAL A 170 -19.71 6.31 -6.98
N VAL A 171 -18.98 6.11 -8.08
CA VAL A 171 -19.55 5.65 -9.35
C VAL A 171 -20.22 4.28 -9.17
N GLU A 172 -19.57 3.35 -8.49
CA GLU A 172 -20.12 2.00 -8.26
C GLU A 172 -21.34 2.00 -7.34
N ALA A 173 -21.32 2.82 -6.27
CA ALA A 173 -22.47 2.99 -5.39
C ALA A 173 -23.69 3.55 -6.15
N ALA A 174 -23.46 4.47 -7.08
CA ALA A 174 -24.53 5.05 -7.91
C ALA A 174 -25.11 4.07 -8.94
N HIS A 175 -24.33 3.08 -9.39
CA HIS A 175 -24.80 2.07 -10.34
C HIS A 175 -25.50 0.87 -9.68
N GLY A 176 -25.64 0.84 -8.35
CA GLY A 176 -26.31 -0.26 -7.63
C GLY A 176 -25.64 -1.62 -7.81
N LEU A 177 -24.41 -1.63 -8.32
CA LEU A 177 -23.65 -2.85 -8.57
C LEU A 177 -23.15 -3.37 -7.23
N SER A 178 -23.75 -4.47 -6.78
CA SER A 178 -23.17 -5.26 -5.70
C SER A 178 -21.75 -5.69 -6.14
N PRO A 179 -20.75 -5.71 -5.24
CA PRO A 179 -19.41 -6.23 -5.56
C PRO A 179 -19.42 -7.64 -6.17
N GLU A 180 -20.48 -8.41 -5.94
CA GLU A 180 -20.69 -9.75 -6.49
C GLU A 180 -21.11 -9.75 -7.97
N GLN A 181 -21.52 -8.59 -8.53
CA GLN A 181 -22.04 -8.46 -9.90
C GLN A 181 -20.99 -7.96 -10.91
N LEU A 182 -19.77 -7.62 -10.46
CA LEU A 182 -18.67 -7.13 -11.30
C LEU A 182 -17.46 -8.10 -11.33
N GLY A 183 -17.60 -9.29 -10.74
CA GLY A 183 -16.55 -10.30 -10.60
C GLY A 183 -16.80 -11.54 -11.42
#